data_AF-A0A382IH81-F1
#
_entry.id   AF-A0A382IH81-F1
#
_cell.length_a   1.000
_cell.length_b   1.000
_cell.length_c   1.000
_cell.angle_alpha   90.00
_cell.angle_beta   90.00
_cell.angle_gamma   90.00
#
_symmetry.space_group_name_H-M   'P 1'
#
loop_
_entity.id
_entity.type
_entity.pdbx_description
1 polymer ?
#
loop_
_entity_poly.entity_id
_entity_poly.type
_entity_poly.pdbx_seq_one_letter_code
_entity_poly.pdbx_strand_id
1 'polypeptide(L)'
;MKTKININTRFDSFQKYSLYQSLDNKSKNEIKDIGIEYKLTFQELKQLTDMAVDFQMWEEPGVAIQWKQYSKSLNQSNKIYNKTVLKSIKNNWQLLKENETKYNPKNKRNYSSSVRKLKEINGDNDVFGMCPVASEKTVCCNLRTIDVAQGCGLGCSYCSIQTFYENGSIAVE
;
A
#
# COMPACT_ATOMS: atom_id res chain seq x y z
N MET A 1 41.08 7.50 18.24
CA MET A 1 40.20 6.80 19.20
C MET A 1 38.89 6.44 18.51
N LYS A 2 38.57 5.15 18.35
CA LYS A 2 37.24 4.74 17.84
C LYS A 2 36.27 4.76 19.02
N THR A 3 35.39 5.76 19.06
CA THR A 3 34.32 5.90 20.06
C THR A 3 33.49 4.61 20.08
N LYS A 4 33.33 3.99 21.26
CA LYS A 4 32.46 2.82 21.43
C LYS A 4 31.03 3.24 21.06
N ILE A 5 30.55 2.82 19.89
CA ILE A 5 29.20 3.11 19.41
C ILE A 5 28.20 2.45 20.35
N ASN A 6 27.39 3.26 21.04
CA ASN A 6 26.28 2.76 21.83
C ASN A 6 25.14 2.35 20.87
N ILE A 7 24.82 1.06 20.85
CA ILE A 7 23.84 0.46 19.94
C ILE A 7 22.43 0.98 20.23
N ASN A 8 22.10 1.21 21.51
CA ASN A 8 20.79 1.67 21.93
C ASN A 8 20.52 3.10 21.43
N THR A 9 21.48 4.01 21.60
CA THR A 9 21.33 5.41 21.13
C THR A 9 21.17 5.53 19.61
N ARG A 10 21.76 4.60 18.85
CA ARG A 10 21.60 4.53 17.39
C ARG A 10 20.22 3.99 16.99
N PHE A 11 19.67 3.07 17.78
CA PHE A 11 18.31 2.58 17.55
C PHE A 11 17.28 3.66 17.88
N ASP A 12 17.49 4.42 18.96
CA ASP A 12 16.60 5.52 19.36
C ASP A 12 16.45 6.59 18.25
N SER A 13 17.52 6.90 17.52
CA SER A 13 17.45 7.80 16.36
C SER A 13 16.74 7.15 15.16
N PHE A 14 16.96 5.85 14.95
CA PHE A 14 16.32 5.07 13.89
C PHE A 14 14.80 4.91 14.09
N GLN A 15 14.30 4.82 15.33
CA GLN A 15 12.86 4.72 15.61
C GLN A 15 12.03 5.90 15.06
N LYS A 16 12.68 7.03 14.75
CA LYS A 16 12.03 8.20 14.14
C LYS A 16 11.81 8.06 12.63
N TYR A 17 12.33 6.99 12.01
CA TYR A 17 12.20 6.77 10.57
C TYR A 17 10.73 6.46 10.20
N SER A 18 10.18 7.20 9.25
CA SER A 18 8.75 7.17 8.90
C SER A 18 8.28 5.77 8.47
N LEU A 19 9.04 5.08 7.62
CA LEU A 19 8.68 3.73 7.17
C LEU A 19 8.78 2.69 8.30
N TYR A 20 9.70 2.88 9.24
CA TYR A 20 9.76 2.02 10.42
C TYR A 20 8.50 2.21 11.29
N GLN A 21 8.01 3.45 11.40
CA GLN A 21 6.79 3.77 12.16
C GLN A 21 5.51 3.25 11.50
N SER A 22 5.46 3.12 10.18
CA SER A 22 4.28 2.59 9.48
C SER A 22 4.15 1.06 9.56
N LEU A 23 5.22 0.34 9.89
CA LEU A 23 5.18 -1.11 10.05
C LEU A 23 4.30 -1.55 11.23
N ASP A 24 3.76 -2.76 11.14
CA ASP A 24 3.07 -3.40 12.25
C ASP A 24 4.04 -3.72 13.41
N ASN A 25 3.50 -3.95 14.61
CA ASN A 25 4.29 -4.16 15.81
C ASN A 25 5.20 -5.40 15.74
N LYS A 26 4.78 -6.45 15.02
CA LYS A 26 5.60 -7.66 14.87
C LYS A 26 6.82 -7.33 14.02
N SER A 27 6.63 -6.72 12.84
CA SER A 27 7.72 -6.32 11.95
C SER A 27 8.69 -5.33 12.62
N LYS A 28 8.18 -4.37 13.40
CA LYS A 28 9.00 -3.43 14.20
C LYS A 28 9.91 -4.15 15.20
N ASN A 29 9.36 -5.11 15.94
CA ASN A 29 10.11 -5.87 16.93
C ASN A 29 11.16 -6.77 16.26
N GLU A 30 10.80 -7.43 15.16
CA GLU A 30 11.74 -8.25 14.40
C GLU A 30 12.96 -7.45 13.89
N ILE A 31 12.73 -6.28 13.30
CA ILE A 31 13.82 -5.40 12.84
C ILE A 31 14.67 -4.88 14.02
N LYS A 32 14.03 -4.59 15.16
CA LYS A 32 14.73 -4.17 16.39
C LYS A 32 15.66 -5.27 16.89
N ASP A 33 15.14 -6.48 17.02
CA ASP A 33 15.88 -7.62 17.56
C ASP A 33 17.08 -7.95 16.67
N ILE A 34 16.87 -8.02 15.35
CA ILE A 34 17.95 -8.18 14.37
C ILE A 34 18.97 -7.04 14.48
N GLY A 35 18.49 -5.80 14.59
CA GLY A 35 19.32 -4.61 14.71
C GLY A 35 20.26 -4.63 15.92
N ILE A 36 19.74 -5.04 17.07
CA ILE A 36 20.48 -5.13 18.33
C ILE A 36 21.43 -6.33 18.32
N GLU A 37 20.93 -7.52 17.98
CA GLU A 37 21.71 -8.77 17.94
C GLU A 37 22.92 -8.65 17.02
N TYR A 38 22.70 -8.15 15.80
CA TYR A 38 23.74 -8.05 14.78
C TYR A 38 24.42 -6.67 14.74
N LYS A 39 24.08 -5.76 15.65
CA LYS A 39 24.70 -4.43 15.76
C LYS A 39 24.64 -3.60 14.46
N LEU A 40 23.57 -3.72 13.70
CA LEU A 40 23.39 -3.06 12.40
C LEU A 40 23.50 -1.54 12.49
N THR A 41 24.14 -0.93 11.50
CA THR A 41 24.22 0.53 11.33
C THR A 41 22.86 1.13 11.00
N PHE A 42 22.73 2.46 11.16
CA PHE A 42 21.51 3.17 10.80
C PHE A 42 21.11 2.93 9.33
N GLN A 43 22.07 2.95 8.41
CA GLN A 43 21.80 2.71 6.99
C GLN A 43 21.37 1.27 6.72
N GLU A 44 21.96 0.29 7.41
CA GLU A 44 21.55 -1.10 7.30
C GLU A 44 20.13 -1.32 7.86
N LEU A 45 19.79 -0.69 8.98
CA LEU A 45 18.43 -0.71 9.55
C LEU A 45 17.42 -0.07 8.59
N LYS A 46 17.77 1.08 8.00
CA LYS A 46 16.95 1.75 7.00
C LYS A 46 16.71 0.86 5.79
N GLN A 47 17.77 0.30 5.20
CA GLN A 47 17.66 -0.61 4.05
C GLN A 47 16.79 -1.83 4.37
N LEU A 48 16.99 -2.42 5.55
CA LEU A 48 16.20 -3.57 6.01
C LEU A 48 14.72 -3.23 6.14
N THR A 49 14.41 -2.02 6.61
CA THR A 49 13.04 -1.51 6.76
C THR A 49 12.39 -1.22 5.43
N ASP A 50 13.12 -0.58 4.50
CA ASP A 50 12.63 -0.30 3.15
C ASP A 50 12.22 -1.61 2.47
N MET A 51 13.08 -2.63 2.55
CA MET A 51 12.78 -3.97 2.05
C MET A 51 11.62 -4.64 2.80
N ALA A 52 11.49 -4.45 4.12
CA ALA A 52 10.40 -5.03 4.91
C ALA A 52 9.02 -4.53 4.45
N VAL A 53 8.90 -3.23 4.17
CA VAL A 53 7.68 -2.62 3.65
C VAL A 53 7.34 -3.22 2.29
N ASP A 54 8.32 -3.34 1.40
CA ASP A 54 8.11 -3.91 0.06
C ASP A 54 7.70 -5.38 0.15
N PHE A 55 8.35 -6.20 0.99
CA PHE A 55 7.95 -7.60 1.18
C PHE A 55 6.52 -7.72 1.71
N GLN A 56 6.11 -6.86 2.63
CA GLN A 56 4.73 -6.83 3.11
C GLN A 56 3.74 -6.49 1.99
N MET A 57 4.08 -5.52 1.13
CA MET A 57 3.26 -5.14 -0.02
C MET A 57 3.17 -6.22 -1.09
N TRP A 58 4.24 -6.99 -1.28
CA TRP A 58 4.29 -8.08 -2.24
C TRP A 58 3.78 -9.43 -1.69
N GLU A 59 3.32 -9.46 -0.45
CA GLU A 59 2.89 -10.70 0.25
C GLU A 59 4.01 -11.76 0.33
N GLU A 60 5.26 -11.30 0.36
CA GLU A 60 6.46 -12.13 0.45
C GLU A 60 6.81 -12.43 1.92
N PRO A 61 7.66 -13.45 2.19
CA PRO A 61 8.11 -13.75 3.54
C PRO A 61 8.75 -12.54 4.22
N GLY A 62 8.33 -12.25 5.46
CA GLY A 62 8.85 -11.14 6.24
C GLY A 62 10.35 -11.23 6.52
N VAL A 63 10.94 -10.10 6.91
CA VAL A 63 12.40 -9.96 7.07
C VAL A 63 12.98 -10.96 8.06
N ALA A 64 12.32 -11.27 9.18
CA ALA A 64 12.86 -12.25 10.13
C ALA A 64 12.98 -13.66 9.54
N ILE A 65 12.05 -14.06 8.67
CA ILE A 65 12.08 -15.35 8.01
C ILE A 65 13.24 -15.38 7.01
N GLN A 66 13.35 -14.36 6.17
CA GLN A 66 14.44 -14.25 5.21
C GLN A 66 15.81 -14.17 5.92
N TRP A 67 15.91 -13.42 7.01
CA TRP A 67 17.12 -13.33 7.81
C TRP A 67 17.55 -14.71 8.31
N LYS A 68 16.64 -15.45 8.97
CA LYS A 68 16.89 -16.82 9.44
C LYS A 68 17.28 -17.77 8.30
N GLN A 69 16.68 -17.61 7.13
CA GLN A 69 16.99 -18.46 5.97
C GLN A 69 18.41 -18.22 5.46
N TYR A 70 18.79 -16.96 5.26
CA TYR A 70 20.13 -16.61 4.75
C TYR A 70 21.22 -16.71 5.81
N SER A 71 20.85 -16.76 7.10
CA SER A 71 21.78 -16.88 8.22
C SER A 71 22.19 -18.33 8.54
N LYS A 72 21.39 -19.33 8.10
CA LYS A 72 21.58 -20.78 8.39
C LYS A 72 22.89 -21.37 7.86
N SER A 73 23.38 -20.93 6.71
CA SER A 73 24.57 -21.49 6.05
C SER A 73 25.87 -20.75 6.40
N LEU A 74 25.81 -19.76 7.29
CA LEU A 74 26.93 -18.87 7.59
C LEU A 74 27.44 -19.09 9.03
N ASN A 75 28.75 -19.08 9.19
CA ASN A 75 29.39 -19.08 10.52
C ASN A 75 29.36 -17.66 11.11
N GLN A 76 28.70 -17.48 12.26
CA GLN A 76 28.53 -16.19 12.95
C GLN A 76 29.84 -15.51 13.39
N SER A 77 30.96 -16.24 13.48
CA SER A 77 32.27 -15.70 13.87
C SER A 77 32.88 -14.77 12.84
N ASN A 78 32.34 -14.72 11.62
CA ASN A 78 32.91 -13.97 10.53
C ASN A 78 32.42 -12.51 10.55
N LYS A 79 33.33 -11.54 10.57
CA LYS A 79 33.02 -10.09 10.57
C LYS A 79 32.18 -9.63 9.36
N ILE A 80 32.10 -10.48 8.34
CA ILE A 80 31.37 -10.27 7.08
C ILE A 80 29.93 -10.83 7.16
N TYR A 81 29.57 -11.58 8.21
CA TYR A 81 28.30 -12.28 8.37
C TYR A 81 27.07 -11.41 8.04
N ASN A 82 26.90 -10.30 8.76
CA ASN A 82 25.74 -9.42 8.60
C ASN A 82 25.66 -8.83 7.19
N LYS A 83 26.81 -8.46 6.63
CA LYS A 83 26.90 -7.89 5.28
C LYS A 83 26.51 -8.93 4.24
N THR A 84 26.90 -10.20 4.44
CA THR A 84 26.49 -11.30 3.56
C THR A 84 24.99 -11.52 3.63
N VAL A 85 24.42 -11.60 4.84
CA VAL A 85 22.96 -11.81 5.01
C VAL A 85 22.18 -10.65 4.39
N LEU A 86 22.53 -9.41 4.70
CA LEU A 86 21.90 -8.22 4.12
C LEU A 86 22.04 -8.18 2.60
N LYS A 87 23.20 -8.57 2.06
CA LYS A 87 23.40 -8.65 0.61
C LYS A 87 22.50 -9.71 -0.02
N SER A 88 22.34 -10.88 0.62
CA SER A 88 21.44 -11.93 0.13
C SER A 88 19.99 -11.50 0.12
N ILE A 89 19.52 -10.85 1.21
CA ILE A 89 18.16 -10.28 1.27
C ILE A 89 17.98 -9.22 0.18
N LYS A 90 18.95 -8.33 0.01
CA LYS A 90 18.92 -7.29 -1.02
C LYS A 90 18.87 -7.87 -2.43
N ASN A 91 19.65 -8.92 -2.70
CA ASN A 91 19.63 -9.60 -3.99
C ASN A 91 18.25 -10.23 -4.24
N ASN A 92 17.65 -10.86 -3.24
CA ASN A 92 16.29 -11.39 -3.35
C ASN A 92 15.26 -10.28 -3.64
N TRP A 93 15.36 -9.16 -2.92
CA TRP A 93 14.53 -7.98 -3.15
C TRP A 93 14.68 -7.41 -4.57
N GLN A 94 15.90 -7.35 -5.11
CA GLN A 94 16.15 -6.93 -6.49
C GLN A 94 15.54 -7.89 -7.51
N LEU A 95 15.69 -9.20 -7.30
CA LEU A 95 15.09 -10.21 -8.17
C LEU A 95 13.57 -10.10 -8.18
N LEU A 96 12.93 -9.92 -7.01
CA LEU A 96 11.47 -9.73 -6.93
C LEU A 96 11.01 -8.46 -7.67
N LYS A 97 11.81 -7.40 -7.64
CA LYS A 97 11.53 -6.14 -8.32
C LYS A 97 11.65 -6.22 -9.84
N GLU A 98 12.58 -7.03 -10.33
CA GLU A 98 12.82 -7.23 -11.78
C GLU A 98 11.85 -8.24 -12.40
N ASN A 99 11.33 -9.18 -11.61
CA ASN A 99 10.39 -10.19 -12.07
C ASN A 99 8.95 -9.66 -12.16
N GLU A 100 8.16 -10.30 -13.03
CA GLU A 100 6.71 -10.01 -13.13
C GLU A 100 5.99 -10.30 -11.82
N THR A 101 5.18 -9.35 -11.35
CA THR A 101 4.34 -9.54 -10.16
C THR A 101 3.24 -10.55 -10.45
N LYS A 102 3.27 -11.69 -9.75
CA LYS A 102 2.25 -12.74 -9.87
C LYS A 102 1.15 -12.52 -8.82
N TYR A 103 0.03 -11.94 -9.23
CA TYR A 103 -1.15 -11.82 -8.37
C TYR A 103 -1.92 -13.13 -8.37
N ASN A 104 -1.79 -13.92 -7.30
CA ASN A 104 -2.63 -15.09 -7.12
C ASN A 104 -4.10 -14.64 -6.97
N PRO A 105 -5.04 -15.28 -7.68
CA PRO A 105 -6.45 -14.94 -7.54
C PRO A 105 -6.90 -15.24 -6.10
N LYS A 106 -7.12 -14.18 -5.32
CA LYS A 106 -7.74 -14.30 -3.99
C LYS A 106 -9.18 -14.78 -4.15
N ASN A 107 -9.70 -15.50 -3.15
CA ASN A 107 -11.10 -15.92 -3.10
C ASN A 107 -12.02 -14.74 -3.48
N LYS A 108 -12.91 -14.94 -4.47
CA LYS A 108 -13.87 -13.92 -4.89
C LYS A 108 -14.63 -13.45 -3.65
N ARG A 109 -14.51 -12.16 -3.32
CA ARG A 109 -15.38 -11.54 -2.32
C ARG A 109 -16.80 -11.62 -2.85
N ASN A 110 -17.71 -12.20 -2.07
CA ASN A 110 -19.13 -12.20 -2.39
C ASN A 110 -19.65 -10.78 -2.20
N TYR A 111 -19.90 -10.07 -3.30
CA TYR A 111 -20.59 -8.79 -3.27
C TYR A 111 -22.05 -9.02 -3.64
N SER A 112 -22.98 -8.60 -2.78
CA SER A 112 -24.39 -8.47 -3.17
C SER A 112 -24.59 -7.08 -3.79
N SER A 113 -24.86 -7.00 -5.08
CA SER A 113 -25.39 -5.77 -5.66
C SER A 113 -26.90 -5.72 -5.42
N SER A 114 -27.38 -4.68 -4.75
CA SER A 114 -28.81 -4.38 -4.73
C SER A 114 -29.24 -4.06 -6.16
N VAL A 115 -30.28 -4.75 -6.66
CA VAL A 115 -30.84 -4.49 -7.99
C VAL A 115 -31.28 -3.03 -8.07
N ARG A 116 -30.72 -2.30 -9.03
CA ARG A 116 -31.02 -0.89 -9.28
C ARG A 116 -32.29 -0.78 -10.11
N LYS A 117 -33.25 0.02 -9.64
CA LYS A 117 -34.54 0.21 -10.32
C LYS A 117 -34.45 1.37 -11.32
N LEU A 118 -34.94 1.15 -12.53
CA LEU A 118 -35.23 2.23 -13.49
C LEU A 118 -36.45 3.00 -13.00
N LYS A 119 -36.39 4.33 -13.08
CA LYS A 119 -37.52 5.23 -12.83
C LYS A 119 -37.65 6.17 -14.03
N GLU A 120 -38.83 6.21 -14.63
CA GLU A 120 -39.16 7.27 -15.57
C GLU A 120 -39.46 8.54 -14.77
N ILE A 121 -38.86 9.65 -15.19
CA ILE A 121 -39.05 10.97 -14.59
C ILE A 121 -39.82 11.84 -15.57
N ASN A 122 -41.08 12.12 -15.27
CA ASN A 122 -41.90 13.07 -16.05
C ASN A 122 -41.77 14.48 -15.46
N GLY A 123 -40.62 15.13 -15.65
CA GLY A 123 -40.38 16.48 -15.15
C GLY A 123 -39.70 17.37 -16.19
N ASP A 124 -39.93 18.69 -16.09
CA ASP A 124 -39.14 19.74 -16.75
C ASP A 124 -37.72 19.77 -16.14
N ASN A 125 -36.95 18.68 -16.17
CA ASN A 125 -35.54 18.80 -15.82
C ASN A 125 -34.83 19.40 -17.04
N ASP A 126 -33.98 20.40 -16.79
CA ASP A 126 -33.13 20.94 -17.84
C ASP A 126 -32.11 19.87 -18.24
N VAL A 127 -32.44 19.09 -19.28
CA VAL A 127 -31.52 18.11 -19.91
C VAL A 127 -30.20 18.77 -20.25
N PHE A 128 -30.22 20.07 -20.57
CA PHE A 128 -29.03 20.87 -20.83
C PHE A 128 -28.74 21.82 -19.67
N GLY A 129 -27.71 21.50 -18.90
CA GLY A 129 -27.35 22.27 -17.70
C GLY A 129 -25.85 22.33 -17.47
N MET A 130 -25.44 22.86 -16.32
CA MET A 130 -24.08 22.68 -15.84
C MET A 130 -23.94 21.29 -15.24
N CYS A 131 -22.77 20.67 -15.38
CA CYS A 131 -22.46 19.39 -14.74
C CYS A 131 -22.83 19.44 -13.24
N PRO A 132 -23.45 18.39 -12.65
CA PRO A 132 -23.84 18.39 -11.24
C PRO A 132 -22.68 18.53 -10.25
N VAL A 133 -21.44 18.36 -10.72
CA VAL A 133 -20.20 18.54 -9.94
C VAL A 133 -19.55 19.91 -10.19
N ALA A 134 -20.15 20.75 -11.05
CA ALA A 134 -19.65 22.08 -11.36
C ALA A 134 -19.69 22.99 -10.13
N SER A 135 -18.57 23.61 -9.83
CA SER A 135 -18.40 24.58 -8.76
C SER A 135 -17.24 25.52 -9.11
N GLU A 136 -17.15 26.66 -8.43
CA GLU A 136 -16.03 27.59 -8.58
C GLU A 136 -14.66 26.93 -8.31
N LYS A 137 -14.64 25.83 -7.54
CA LYS A 137 -13.43 25.10 -7.17
C LYS A 137 -13.03 24.00 -8.17
N THR A 138 -13.87 23.65 -9.14
CA THR A 138 -13.66 22.52 -10.05
C THR A 138 -13.36 22.99 -11.48
N VAL A 139 -12.07 23.06 -11.83
CA VAL A 139 -11.61 23.53 -13.15
C VAL A 139 -12.02 22.60 -14.29
N CYS A 140 -11.98 21.28 -14.08
CA CYS A 140 -12.28 20.28 -15.12
C CYS A 140 -13.78 19.94 -15.28
N CYS A 141 -14.64 20.39 -14.36
CA CYS A 141 -16.07 20.02 -14.35
C CYS A 141 -17.02 21.19 -14.63
N ASN A 142 -16.52 22.39 -14.94
CA ASN A 142 -17.34 23.56 -15.28
C ASN A 142 -17.76 23.57 -16.75
N LEU A 143 -18.25 22.43 -17.23
CA LEU A 143 -18.78 22.27 -18.58
C LEU A 143 -20.31 22.16 -18.53
N ARG A 144 -20.94 22.51 -19.66
CA ARG A 144 -22.35 22.20 -19.86
C ARG A 144 -22.52 20.75 -20.31
N THR A 145 -23.48 20.06 -19.73
CA THR A 145 -23.78 18.64 -20.02
C THR A 145 -25.20 18.51 -20.56
N ILE A 146 -25.38 17.48 -21.41
CA ILE A 146 -26.69 17.02 -21.86
C ILE A 146 -26.94 15.71 -21.12
N ASP A 147 -27.73 15.75 -20.05
CA ASP A 147 -27.93 14.64 -19.12
C ASP A 147 -29.19 13.85 -19.50
N VAL A 148 -29.07 12.98 -20.52
CA VAL A 148 -30.17 12.11 -21.02
C VAL A 148 -30.57 11.02 -20.02
N ALA A 149 -29.65 10.64 -19.13
CA ALA A 149 -29.91 9.68 -18.07
C ALA A 149 -29.13 10.07 -16.81
N GLN A 150 -29.79 9.97 -15.67
CA GLN A 150 -29.21 10.25 -14.36
C GLN A 150 -28.94 8.95 -13.60
N GLY A 151 -27.75 8.82 -13.03
CA GLY A 151 -27.31 7.61 -12.34
C GLY A 151 -26.55 6.62 -13.23
N CYS A 152 -26.22 5.45 -12.66
CA CYS A 152 -25.46 4.40 -13.35
C CYS A 152 -25.94 3.03 -12.89
N GLY A 153 -26.13 2.07 -13.80
CA GLY A 153 -26.57 0.71 -13.46
C GLY A 153 -25.48 -0.23 -12.93
N LEU A 154 -24.21 0.11 -13.12
CA LEU A 154 -23.09 -0.83 -12.95
C LEU A 154 -22.64 -1.08 -11.51
N GLY A 155 -23.14 -0.35 -10.51
CA GLY A 155 -22.85 -0.75 -9.13
C GLY A 155 -21.48 -0.38 -8.56
N CYS A 156 -20.56 0.17 -9.35
CA CYS A 156 -19.14 0.29 -8.96
C CYS A 156 -18.94 1.04 -7.64
N SER A 157 -18.41 0.37 -6.62
CA SER A 157 -18.25 0.89 -5.25
C SER A 157 -17.39 2.16 -5.14
N TYR A 158 -16.56 2.42 -6.13
CA TYR A 158 -15.68 3.60 -6.21
C TYR A 158 -16.24 4.71 -7.11
N CYS A 159 -17.42 4.53 -7.69
CA CYS A 159 -17.99 5.49 -8.63
C CYS A 159 -18.72 6.60 -7.87
N SER A 160 -18.25 7.83 -8.04
CA SER A 160 -18.81 9.03 -7.42
C SER A 160 -20.25 9.34 -7.87
N ILE A 161 -20.68 8.84 -9.04
CA ILE A 161 -22.06 8.97 -9.53
C ILE A 161 -23.08 8.45 -8.50
N GLN A 162 -22.70 7.45 -7.70
CA GLN A 162 -23.57 6.91 -6.64
C GLN A 162 -23.79 7.87 -5.47
N THR A 163 -22.89 8.83 -5.29
CA THR A 163 -22.98 9.86 -4.25
C THR A 163 -23.84 11.04 -4.71
N PHE A 164 -23.86 11.30 -6.02
CA PHE A 164 -24.62 12.43 -6.60
C PHE A 164 -26.09 12.11 -6.88
N TYR A 165 -26.42 10.86 -7.18
CA TYR A 165 -27.80 10.46 -7.48
C TYR A 165 -28.34 9.51 -6.42
N GLU A 166 -29.52 9.83 -5.89
CA GLU A 166 -30.09 9.14 -4.73
C GLU A 166 -30.45 7.67 -5.02
N ASN A 167 -30.17 6.81 -4.03
CA ASN A 167 -30.77 5.49 -3.85
C ASN A 167 -30.54 4.47 -4.99
N GLY A 168 -29.50 4.66 -5.80
CA GLY A 168 -29.14 3.70 -6.84
C GLY A 168 -30.24 3.49 -7.89
N SER A 169 -31.20 4.40 -8.01
CA SER A 169 -32.11 4.43 -9.15
C SER A 169 -31.42 5.06 -10.35
N ILE A 170 -31.78 4.59 -11.55
CA ILE A 170 -31.41 5.22 -12.81
C ILE A 170 -32.66 5.96 -13.28
N ALA A 171 -32.57 7.26 -13.43
CA ALA A 171 -33.65 8.07 -13.97
C ALA A 171 -33.39 8.32 -15.46
N VAL A 172 -34.41 8.15 -16.29
CA VAL A 172 -34.35 8.35 -17.73
C VAL A 172 -35.55 9.20 -18.11
N GLU A 173 -35.31 10.19 -18.97
CA GLU A 173 -36.35 10.95 -19.68
C GLU A 173 -36.74 10.30 -21.00
#